data_AF-A0A0G3LYY5-F1
#
_entry.id   AF-A0A0G3LYY5-F1
#
_cell.length_a   1.000
_cell.length_b   1.000
_cell.length_c   1.000
_cell.angle_alpha   90.00
_cell.angle_beta   90.00
_cell.angle_gamma   90.00
#
_symmetry.space_group_name_H-M   'P 1'
#
loop_
_entity.id
_entity.type
_entity.pdbx_description
1 polymer ?
#
loop_
_entity_poly.entity_id
_entity_poly.type
_entity_poly.pdbx_seq_one_letter_code
_entity_poly.pdbx_strand_id
1 'polypeptide(L)'
;MDTRKNVLEKMSDQELEQYIKPDSKFVPQAIQYAYEILQSRGRSFTHDEQEHINTILSITEGNKTITIHPNYTKASNLIYLSGAAGIASLIWTSEQLNSGLAIVISIAITAFVFGIGYIMGKGNEVARYLFIIFFILGLIGIPTLVNHLSTNPVLGIINIIQLILQTWAVILLLKIPKNKKV
;
A
#
# COMPACT_ATOMS: atom_id res chain seq x y z
N MET A 1 -18.54 10.28 9.29
CA MET A 1 -19.88 9.68 9.05
C MET A 1 -20.12 9.61 7.56
N ASP A 2 -20.42 8.42 7.02
CA ASP A 2 -20.76 8.26 5.59
C ASP A 2 -22.15 8.84 5.37
N THR A 3 -22.27 9.84 4.50
CA THR A 3 -23.53 10.55 4.19
C THR A 3 -24.69 9.63 3.83
N ARG A 4 -24.40 8.43 3.31
CA ARG A 4 -25.40 7.44 2.90
C ARG A 4 -26.06 6.74 4.10
N LYS A 5 -25.33 6.54 5.20
CA LYS A 5 -25.87 5.91 6.42
C LYS A 5 -26.90 6.82 7.11
N ASN A 6 -26.64 8.13 7.16
CA ASN A 6 -27.55 9.12 7.76
C ASN A 6 -28.90 9.24 7.02
N VAL A 7 -28.96 8.92 5.72
CA VAL A 7 -30.21 8.89 4.96
C VAL A 7 -31.02 7.64 5.32
N LEU A 8 -30.37 6.48 5.38
CA LEU A 8 -31.00 5.20 5.76
C LEU A 8 -31.49 5.21 7.21
N GLU A 9 -30.79 5.88 8.12
CA GLU A 9 -31.20 6.02 9.53
C GLU A 9 -32.53 6.75 9.71
N LYS A 10 -32.96 7.55 8.72
CA LYS A 10 -34.24 8.26 8.73
C LYS A 10 -35.39 7.44 8.12
N MET A 11 -35.07 6.34 7.46
CA MET A 11 -36.07 5.47 6.82
C MET A 11 -36.79 4.62 7.87
N SER A 12 -38.04 4.27 7.59
CA SER A 12 -38.84 3.37 8.42
C SER A 12 -38.33 1.92 8.31
N ASP A 13 -38.70 1.07 9.28
CA ASP A 13 -38.30 -0.34 9.27
C ASP A 13 -38.82 -1.06 8.01
N GLN A 14 -40.05 -0.75 7.58
CA GLN A 14 -40.65 -1.31 6.37
C GLN A 14 -39.86 -0.96 5.10
N GLU A 15 -39.30 0.24 5.04
CA GLU A 15 -38.49 0.65 3.90
C GLU A 15 -37.09 0.02 3.94
N LEU A 16 -36.49 -0.10 5.13
CA LEU A 16 -35.19 -0.77 5.32
C LEU A 16 -35.28 -2.27 5.04
N GLU A 17 -36.41 -2.90 5.30
CA GLU A 17 -36.63 -4.31 4.97
C GLU A 17 -36.53 -4.60 3.47
N GLN A 18 -36.82 -3.61 2.60
CA GLN A 18 -36.67 -3.78 1.15
C GLN A 18 -35.21 -3.95 0.74
N TYR A 19 -34.25 -3.48 1.55
CA TYR A 19 -32.83 -3.58 1.27
C TYR A 19 -32.28 -4.98 1.52
N ILE A 20 -32.86 -5.73 2.46
CA ILE A 20 -32.37 -7.04 2.90
C ILE A 20 -33.10 -8.22 2.25
N LYS A 21 -34.03 -7.97 1.33
CA LYS A 21 -34.74 -9.04 0.62
C LYS A 21 -33.80 -9.84 -0.27
N PRO A 22 -34.03 -11.16 -0.47
CA PRO A 22 -33.22 -12.01 -1.35
C PRO A 22 -33.11 -11.52 -2.80
N ASP A 23 -34.11 -10.78 -3.29
CA ASP A 23 -34.20 -10.21 -4.63
C ASP A 23 -33.82 -8.71 -4.68
N SER A 24 -33.19 -8.20 -3.62
CA SER A 24 -32.78 -6.81 -3.48
C SER A 24 -31.86 -6.37 -4.62
N LYS A 25 -32.24 -5.27 -5.28
CA LYS A 25 -31.44 -4.61 -6.33
C LYS A 25 -30.49 -3.54 -5.78
N PHE A 26 -30.43 -3.40 -4.45
CA PHE A 26 -29.64 -2.37 -3.80
C PHE A 26 -28.16 -2.75 -3.71
N VAL A 27 -27.30 -1.74 -3.63
CA VAL A 27 -25.85 -1.96 -3.56
C VAL A 27 -25.45 -2.62 -2.23
N PRO A 28 -24.46 -3.53 -2.20
CA PRO A 28 -24.13 -4.31 -1.00
C PRO A 28 -23.83 -3.47 0.27
N GLN A 29 -23.24 -2.29 0.10
CA GLN A 29 -22.98 -1.34 1.19
C GLN A 29 -24.26 -0.76 1.81
N ALA A 30 -25.30 -0.51 1.00
CA ALA A 30 -26.58 -0.05 1.50
C ALA A 30 -27.33 -1.18 2.24
N ILE A 31 -27.19 -2.41 1.75
CA ILE A 31 -27.71 -3.62 2.41
C ILE A 31 -27.06 -3.79 3.79
N GLN A 32 -25.74 -3.61 3.89
CA GLN A 32 -25.02 -3.65 5.16
C GLN A 32 -25.56 -2.61 6.16
N TYR A 33 -25.70 -1.36 5.74
CA TYR A 33 -26.21 -0.31 6.62
C TYR A 33 -27.66 -0.54 7.04
N ALA A 34 -28.52 -0.98 6.12
CA ALA A 34 -29.90 -1.31 6.45
C ALA A 34 -29.99 -2.46 7.47
N TYR A 35 -29.16 -3.50 7.31
CA TYR A 35 -29.07 -4.60 8.27
C TYR A 35 -28.64 -4.13 9.67
N GLU A 36 -27.55 -3.34 9.77
CA GLU A 36 -27.07 -2.78 11.04
C GLU A 36 -28.14 -1.92 11.73
N ILE A 37 -28.85 -1.08 10.97
CA ILE A 37 -29.89 -0.20 11.51
C ILE A 37 -31.07 -1.04 12.03
N LEU A 38 -31.57 -2.01 11.25
CA LEU A 38 -32.66 -2.89 11.68
C LEU A 38 -32.29 -3.70 12.92
N GLN A 39 -31.06 -4.22 12.99
CA GLN A 39 -30.56 -4.90 14.18
C GLN A 39 -30.51 -3.97 15.40
N SER A 40 -30.05 -2.73 15.23
CA SER A 40 -30.02 -1.73 16.31
C SER A 40 -31.40 -1.32 16.80
N ARG A 41 -32.43 -1.44 15.95
CA ARG A 41 -33.84 -1.19 16.27
C ARG A 41 -34.55 -2.41 16.89
N GLY A 42 -33.83 -3.52 17.10
CA GLY A 42 -34.35 -4.71 17.77
C GLY A 42 -35.07 -5.70 16.84
N ARG A 43 -34.88 -5.59 15.52
CA ARG A 43 -35.41 -6.55 14.56
C ARG A 43 -34.64 -7.87 14.65
N SER A 44 -35.35 -8.97 14.90
CA SER A 44 -34.79 -10.32 14.87
C SER A 44 -34.73 -10.86 13.44
N PHE A 45 -33.64 -11.53 13.09
CA PHE A 45 -33.41 -12.12 11.76
C PHE A 45 -33.49 -13.63 11.84
N THR A 46 -34.10 -14.27 10.84
CA THR A 46 -34.08 -15.73 10.73
C THR A 46 -32.68 -16.21 10.35
N HIS A 47 -32.42 -17.52 10.51
CA HIS A 47 -31.14 -18.11 10.14
C HIS A 47 -30.84 -17.92 8.64
N ASP A 48 -31.83 -18.18 7.78
CA ASP A 48 -31.71 -18.04 6.33
C ASP A 48 -31.42 -16.58 5.90
N GLU A 49 -32.05 -15.60 6.56
CA GLU A 49 -31.79 -14.18 6.31
C GLU A 49 -30.36 -13.79 6.73
N GLN A 50 -29.90 -14.31 7.87
CA GLN A 50 -28.53 -14.06 8.35
C GLN A 50 -27.49 -14.66 7.39
N GLU A 51 -27.70 -15.89 6.91
CA GLU A 51 -26.78 -16.51 5.94
C GLU A 51 -26.72 -15.74 4.61
N HIS A 52 -27.88 -15.31 4.10
CA HIS A 52 -27.96 -14.49 2.90
C HIS A 52 -27.22 -13.15 3.06
N ILE A 53 -27.47 -12.45 4.17
CA ILE A 53 -26.86 -11.16 4.46
C ILE A 53 -25.35 -11.33 4.68
N ASN A 54 -24.90 -12.34 5.43
CA ASN A 54 -23.49 -12.64 5.64
C ASN A 54 -22.74 -12.93 4.32
N THR A 55 -23.41 -13.58 3.37
CA THR A 55 -22.87 -13.80 2.02
C THR A 55 -22.65 -12.46 1.29
N ILE A 56 -23.62 -11.55 1.33
CA ILE A 56 -23.52 -10.20 0.73
C ILE A 56 -22.47 -9.34 1.46
N LEU A 57 -22.38 -9.45 2.77
CA LEU A 57 -21.39 -8.74 3.59
C LEU A 57 -19.98 -9.23 3.29
N SER A 58 -19.75 -10.53 3.12
CA SER A 58 -18.45 -11.07 2.71
C SER A 58 -17.98 -10.52 1.35
N ILE A 59 -18.92 -10.33 0.42
CA ILE A 59 -18.68 -9.67 -0.88
C ILE A 59 -18.37 -8.19 -0.69
N THR A 60 -19.02 -7.52 0.26
CA THR A 60 -18.83 -6.08 0.57
C THR A 60 -17.49 -5.81 1.26
N GLU A 61 -17.09 -6.67 2.19
CA GLU A 61 -15.78 -6.64 2.84
C GLU A 61 -14.68 -6.95 1.82
N GLY A 62 -14.93 -7.87 0.88
CA GLY A 62 -14.10 -8.06 -0.32
C GLY A 62 -14.06 -6.85 -1.25
N ASN A 63 -15.11 -6.01 -1.28
CA ASN A 63 -15.20 -4.79 -2.09
C ASN A 63 -14.63 -3.53 -1.42
N LYS A 64 -14.08 -3.64 -0.20
CA LYS A 64 -13.10 -2.68 0.34
C LYS A 64 -11.67 -3.00 -0.08
N THR A 65 -11.47 -3.91 -1.04
CA THR A 65 -10.22 -3.96 -1.77
C THR A 65 -10.15 -2.73 -2.66
N ILE A 66 -9.44 -1.68 -2.19
CA ILE A 66 -8.74 -0.82 -3.14
C ILE A 66 -8.02 -1.81 -4.05
N THR A 67 -8.38 -1.88 -5.33
CA THR A 67 -7.72 -2.76 -6.28
C THR A 67 -6.31 -2.22 -6.50
N ILE A 68 -5.45 -2.51 -5.53
CA ILE A 68 -4.05 -2.08 -5.53
C ILE A 68 -3.44 -2.77 -6.73
N HIS A 69 -3.02 -1.96 -7.71
CA HIS A 69 -2.38 -2.49 -8.90
C HIS A 69 -1.20 -3.38 -8.48
N PRO A 70 -1.07 -4.63 -8.98
CA PRO A 70 -0.06 -5.59 -8.50
C PRO A 70 1.38 -5.08 -8.61
N ASN A 71 1.62 -4.10 -9.48
CA ASN A 71 2.90 -3.42 -9.59
C ASN A 71 3.28 -2.61 -8.34
N TYR A 72 2.35 -2.17 -7.50
CA TYR A 72 2.66 -1.57 -6.19
C TYR A 72 3.38 -2.58 -5.29
N THR A 73 2.82 -3.77 -5.14
CA THR A 73 3.41 -4.85 -4.33
C THR A 73 4.73 -5.33 -4.93
N LYS A 74 4.79 -5.52 -6.25
CA LYS A 74 6.04 -5.93 -6.93
C LYS A 74 7.14 -4.87 -6.77
N ALA A 75 6.81 -3.58 -6.94
CA ALA A 75 7.76 -2.50 -6.71
C ALA A 75 8.21 -2.44 -5.25
N SER A 76 7.29 -2.61 -4.29
CA SER A 76 7.61 -2.65 -2.86
C SER A 76 8.61 -3.74 -2.53
N ASN A 77 8.44 -4.94 -3.09
CA ASN A 77 9.36 -6.06 -2.86
C ASN A 77 10.77 -5.76 -3.38
N LEU A 78 10.87 -5.09 -4.54
CA LEU A 78 12.16 -4.65 -5.09
C LEU A 78 12.79 -3.56 -4.22
N ILE A 79 12.00 -2.62 -3.69
CA ILE A 79 12.50 -1.62 -2.74
C ILE A 79 13.04 -2.30 -1.48
N TYR A 80 12.33 -3.27 -0.90
CA TYR A 80 12.82 -4.00 0.27
C TYR A 80 14.11 -4.76 -0.02
N LEU A 81 14.19 -5.42 -1.17
CA LEU A 81 15.42 -6.10 -1.59
C LEU A 81 16.58 -5.10 -1.77
N SER A 82 16.30 -3.91 -2.31
CA SER A 82 17.29 -2.83 -2.41
C SER A 82 17.69 -2.28 -1.03
N GLY A 83 16.77 -2.20 -0.08
CA GLY A 83 17.04 -1.82 1.31
C GLY A 83 17.92 -2.84 2.01
N ALA A 84 17.68 -4.14 1.78
CA ALA A 84 18.55 -5.21 2.26
C ALA A 84 19.96 -5.13 1.66
N ALA A 85 20.08 -4.84 0.36
CA ALA A 85 21.37 -4.58 -0.27
C ALA A 85 22.08 -3.36 0.36
N GLY A 86 21.34 -2.28 0.66
CA GLY A 86 21.87 -1.12 1.39
C GLY A 86 22.39 -1.48 2.78
N ILE A 87 21.69 -2.33 3.52
CA ILE A 87 22.18 -2.86 4.81
C ILE A 87 23.46 -3.69 4.61
N ALA A 88 23.53 -4.52 3.58
CA ALA A 88 24.74 -5.28 3.25
C ALA A 88 25.93 -4.35 2.94
N SER A 89 25.70 -3.26 2.21
CA SER A 89 26.70 -2.20 2.00
C SER A 89 27.17 -1.61 3.32
N LEU A 90 26.25 -1.26 4.23
CA LEU A 90 26.58 -0.69 5.55
C LEU A 90 27.43 -1.63 6.40
N ILE A 91 27.14 -2.94 6.38
CA ILE A 91 27.92 -3.95 7.09
C ILE A 91 29.33 -4.04 6.47
N TRP A 92 29.41 -4.08 5.14
CA TRP A 92 30.69 -4.14 4.41
C TRP A 92 31.56 -2.92 4.64
N THR A 93 30.95 -1.74 4.78
CA THR A 93 31.64 -0.46 5.04
C THR A 93 31.49 0.01 6.48
N SER A 94 31.39 -0.91 7.43
CA SER A 94 31.16 -0.58 8.85
C SER A 94 32.27 0.31 9.43
N GLU A 95 33.49 0.24 8.91
CA GLU A 95 34.60 1.14 9.25
C GLU A 95 34.29 2.62 8.97
N GLN A 96 33.39 2.92 8.02
CA GLN A 96 32.94 4.28 7.70
C GLN A 96 31.92 4.81 8.72
N LEU A 97 31.38 3.95 9.60
CA LEU A 97 30.47 4.33 10.69
C LEU A 97 31.25 4.82 11.93
N ASN A 98 32.21 5.72 11.69
CA ASN A 98 33.16 6.20 12.69
C ASN A 98 32.63 7.35 13.57
N SER A 99 31.41 7.84 13.31
CA SER A 99 30.80 8.94 14.05
C SER A 99 29.33 8.67 14.34
N GLY A 100 28.85 9.19 15.48
CA GLY A 100 27.44 9.07 15.85
C GLY A 100 26.49 9.66 14.80
N LEU A 101 26.91 10.75 14.12
CA LEU A 101 26.15 11.35 13.03
C LEU A 101 26.06 10.42 11.81
N ALA A 102 27.16 9.76 11.42
CA ALA A 102 27.14 8.78 10.32
C ALA A 102 26.19 7.62 10.61
N ILE A 103 26.18 7.13 11.86
CA ILE A 103 25.26 6.06 12.29
C ILE A 103 23.80 6.52 12.18
N VAL A 104 23.48 7.71 12.70
CA VAL A 104 22.11 8.27 12.64
C VAL A 104 21.64 8.44 11.20
N ILE A 105 22.49 8.96 10.32
CA ILE A 105 22.16 9.13 8.90
C ILE A 105 21.90 7.78 8.23
N SER A 106 22.76 6.78 8.45
CA SER A 106 22.59 5.44 7.88
C SER A 106 21.30 4.77 8.33
N ILE A 107 20.94 4.91 9.61
CA ILE A 107 19.65 4.43 10.15
C ILE A 107 18.49 5.16 9.50
N ALA A 108 18.56 6.49 9.40
CA ALA A 108 17.49 7.31 8.80
C ALA A 108 17.25 6.96 7.33
N ILE A 109 18.30 6.79 6.53
CA ILE A 109 18.21 6.40 5.12
C ILE A 109 17.61 4.99 5.00
N THR A 110 18.06 4.05 5.83
CA THR A 110 17.52 2.69 5.84
C THR A 110 16.04 2.68 6.20
N ALA A 111 15.66 3.37 7.28
CA ALA A 111 14.27 3.50 7.72
C ALA A 111 13.40 4.17 6.65
N PHE A 112 13.93 5.17 5.94
CA PHE A 112 13.25 5.82 4.83
C PHE A 112 12.95 4.84 3.69
N VAL A 113 13.93 4.04 3.24
CA VAL A 113 13.76 3.06 2.17
C VAL A 113 12.70 2.01 2.53
N PHE A 114 12.78 1.44 3.73
CA PHE A 114 11.79 0.45 4.20
C PHE A 114 10.42 1.09 4.44
N GLY A 115 10.36 2.30 5.00
CA GLY A 115 9.13 3.03 5.24
C GLY A 115 8.39 3.36 3.93
N ILE A 116 9.12 3.80 2.91
CA ILE A 116 8.58 4.02 1.56
C ILE A 116 8.07 2.71 0.97
N GLY A 117 8.85 1.63 1.04
CA GLY A 117 8.42 0.31 0.59
C GLY A 117 7.09 -0.08 1.21
N TYR A 118 6.97 0.04 2.54
CA TYR A 118 5.76 -0.28 3.29
C TYR A 118 4.53 0.52 2.86
N ILE A 119 4.66 1.85 2.79
CA ILE A 119 3.54 2.72 2.42
C ILE A 119 3.13 2.48 0.96
N MET A 120 4.12 2.26 0.08
CA MET A 120 3.89 1.99 -1.33
C MET A 120 3.24 0.62 -1.57
N GLY A 121 3.59 -0.40 -0.79
CA GLY A 121 2.94 -1.72 -0.84
C GLY A 121 1.44 -1.68 -0.52
N LYS A 122 0.96 -0.62 0.15
CA LYS A 122 -0.46 -0.35 0.40
C LYS A 122 -1.17 0.41 -0.73
N GLY A 123 -0.49 0.65 -1.87
CA GLY A 123 -1.08 1.34 -3.02
C GLY A 123 -1.13 2.86 -2.89
N ASN A 124 -0.27 3.46 -2.07
CA ASN A 124 -0.26 4.90 -1.86
C ASN A 124 0.42 5.64 -3.02
N GLU A 125 -0.34 6.49 -3.72
CA GLU A 125 0.16 7.29 -4.85
C GLU A 125 1.22 8.33 -4.44
N VAL A 126 1.14 8.89 -3.23
CA VAL A 126 2.13 9.88 -2.75
C VAL A 126 3.49 9.20 -2.56
N ALA A 127 3.53 8.02 -1.97
CA ALA A 127 4.76 7.24 -1.79
C ALA A 127 5.42 6.89 -3.14
N ARG A 128 4.61 6.62 -4.18
CA ARG A 128 5.09 6.44 -5.55
C ARG A 128 5.85 7.67 -6.06
N TYR A 129 5.25 8.85 -6.01
CA TYR A 129 5.90 10.07 -6.50
C TYR A 129 7.11 10.45 -5.65
N LEU A 130 6.99 10.30 -4.33
CA LEU A 130 8.07 10.57 -3.39
C LEU A 130 9.29 9.68 -3.69
N PHE A 131 9.08 8.37 -3.87
CA PHE A 131 10.14 7.45 -4.25
C PHE A 131 10.80 7.83 -5.57
N ILE A 132 10.02 8.19 -6.60
CA ILE A 132 10.55 8.59 -7.92
C ILE A 132 11.42 9.85 -7.80
N ILE A 133 10.99 10.85 -7.03
CA ILE A 133 11.77 12.08 -6.80
C ILE A 133 13.11 11.76 -6.13
N PHE A 134 13.08 10.98 -5.04
CA PHE A 134 14.30 10.59 -4.34
C PHE A 134 15.21 9.68 -5.18
N PHE A 135 14.64 8.81 -6.02
CA PHE A 135 15.40 8.01 -6.97
C PHE A 135 16.17 8.91 -7.95
N ILE A 136 15.51 9.91 -8.53
CA ILE A 136 16.16 10.87 -9.45
C ILE A 136 17.28 11.64 -8.74
N LEU A 137 17.04 12.11 -7.50
CA LEU A 137 18.09 12.74 -6.70
C LEU A 137 19.26 11.78 -6.43
N GLY A 138 18.97 10.50 -6.20
CA GLY A 138 19.97 9.46 -6.02
C GLY A 138 20.88 9.22 -7.23
N LEU A 139 20.42 9.53 -8.45
CA LEU A 139 21.23 9.39 -9.67
C LEU A 139 22.43 10.36 -9.69
N ILE A 140 22.40 11.43 -8.89
CA ILE A 140 23.56 12.32 -8.71
C ILE A 140 24.76 11.56 -8.12
N GLY A 141 24.52 10.46 -7.40
CA GLY A 141 25.56 9.60 -6.82
C GLY A 141 26.21 8.62 -7.80
N ILE A 142 25.83 8.58 -9.08
CA ILE A 142 26.42 7.65 -10.06
C ILE A 142 27.96 7.77 -10.17
N PRO A 143 28.58 8.97 -10.19
CA PRO A 143 30.04 9.08 -10.22
C PRO A 143 30.72 8.37 -9.04
N THR A 144 30.13 8.47 -7.85
CA THR A 144 30.61 7.75 -6.66
C THR A 144 30.49 6.24 -6.82
N LEU A 145 29.40 5.76 -7.41
CA LEU A 145 29.20 4.35 -7.72
C LEU A 145 30.26 3.82 -8.69
N VAL A 146 30.61 4.59 -9.73
CA VAL A 146 31.69 4.23 -10.67
C VAL A 146 33.03 4.16 -9.95
N ASN A 147 33.32 5.10 -9.06
CA ASN A 147 34.54 5.08 -8.26
C ASN A 147 34.62 3.84 -7.34
N HIS A 148 33.49 3.39 -6.77
CA HIS A 148 33.46 2.17 -5.96
C HIS A 148 33.83 0.91 -6.76
N LEU A 149 33.52 0.82 -8.04
CA LEU A 149 33.91 -0.35 -8.85
C LEU A 149 35.42 -0.51 -8.99
N SER A 150 36.16 0.60 -8.99
CA SER A 150 37.63 0.57 -9.07
C SER A 150 38.29 0.42 -7.71
N THR A 151 37.69 0.98 -6.65
CA THR A 151 38.32 1.07 -5.32
C THR A 151 37.88 -0.04 -4.36
N ASN A 152 36.60 -0.44 -4.42
CA ASN A 152 36.03 -1.51 -3.61
C ASN A 152 35.00 -2.28 -4.45
N PRO A 153 35.46 -3.22 -5.31
CA PRO A 153 34.61 -3.87 -6.30
C PRO A 153 33.38 -4.56 -5.69
N VAL A 154 33.49 -5.13 -4.49
CA VAL A 154 32.36 -5.76 -3.78
C VAL A 154 31.28 -4.73 -3.45
N LEU A 155 31.67 -3.59 -2.87
CA LEU A 155 30.75 -2.48 -2.62
C LEU A 155 30.16 -1.92 -3.92
N GLY A 156 30.97 -1.83 -4.98
CA GLY A 156 30.53 -1.44 -6.32
C GLY A 156 29.40 -2.36 -6.84
N ILE A 157 29.58 -3.68 -6.74
CA ILE A 157 28.59 -4.68 -7.17
C ILE A 157 27.30 -4.55 -6.35
N ILE A 158 27.37 -4.43 -5.03
CA ILE A 158 26.18 -4.28 -4.18
C ILE A 158 25.40 -3.02 -4.58
N ASN A 159 26.10 -1.91 -4.80
CA ASN A 159 25.48 -0.65 -5.23
C ASN A 159 24.85 -0.73 -6.63
N ILE A 160 25.47 -1.46 -7.58
CA ILE A 160 24.88 -1.74 -8.89
C ILE A 160 23.58 -2.53 -8.74
N ILE A 161 23.59 -3.62 -7.95
CA ILE A 161 22.40 -4.43 -7.71
C ILE A 161 21.29 -3.57 -7.10
N GLN A 162 21.63 -2.73 -6.12
CA GLN A 162 20.69 -1.79 -5.51
C GLN A 162 20.09 -0.83 -6.54
N LEU A 163 20.92 -0.24 -7.42
CA LEU A 163 20.46 0.66 -8.48
C LEU A 163 19.54 -0.05 -9.49
N ILE A 164 19.87 -1.26 -9.91
CA ILE A 164 19.05 -2.06 -10.82
C ILE A 164 17.67 -2.34 -10.21
N LEU A 165 17.64 -2.76 -8.95
CA LEU A 165 16.39 -3.06 -8.23
C LEU A 165 15.50 -1.81 -8.11
N GLN A 166 16.07 -0.67 -7.72
CA GLN A 166 15.34 0.59 -7.61
C GLN A 166 14.85 1.09 -8.97
N THR A 167 15.66 0.96 -10.02
CA THR A 167 15.27 1.29 -11.39
C THR A 167 14.09 0.44 -11.84
N TRP A 168 14.13 -0.87 -11.58
CA TRP A 168 13.04 -1.77 -11.93
C TRP A 168 11.76 -1.47 -11.14
N ALA A 169 11.88 -1.09 -9.86
CA ALA A 169 10.76 -0.60 -9.06
C ALA A 169 10.13 0.66 -9.69
N VAL A 170 10.91 1.65 -10.10
CA VAL A 170 10.42 2.84 -10.80
C VAL A 170 9.68 2.48 -12.09
N ILE A 171 10.23 1.58 -12.91
CA ILE A 171 9.58 1.13 -14.15
C ILE A 171 8.20 0.52 -13.85
N LEU A 172 8.09 -0.33 -12.83
CA LEU A 172 6.82 -0.93 -12.43
C LEU A 172 5.80 0.11 -11.96
N LEU A 173 6.26 1.12 -11.20
CA LEU A 173 5.41 2.21 -10.74
C LEU A 173 4.92 3.09 -11.88
N LEU A 174 5.74 3.37 -12.89
CA LEU A 174 5.33 4.14 -14.06
C LEU A 174 4.29 3.41 -14.91
N LYS A 175 4.29 2.07 -14.91
CA LYS A 175 3.26 1.25 -15.58
C LYS A 175 1.89 1.31 -14.92
N ILE A 176 1.77 1.84 -13.70
CA ILE A 176 0.49 1.96 -13.00
C ILE A 176 -0.32 3.09 -13.67
N PRO A 177 -1.52 2.79 -14.20
CA PRO A 177 -2.34 3.79 -14.86
C PRO A 177 -2.66 4.92 -13.89
N LYS A 178 -2.61 6.17 -14.37
CA LYS A 178 -3.09 7.30 -13.58
C LYS A 178 -4.57 7.09 -13.32
N ASN A 179 -4.97 7.13 -12.05
CA ASN A 179 -6.37 7.05 -11.68
C ASN A 179 -7.12 8.18 -12.41
N LYS A 180 -7.82 7.84 -13.50
CA LYS A 180 -8.72 8.80 -14.15
C LYS A 180 -9.84 8.99 -13.14
N LYS A 181 -9.83 10.13 -12.45
CA LYS A 181 -11.05 10.61 -11.81
C LYS A 181 -12.06 10.76 -12.94
N VAL A 182 -12.98 9.80 -13.05
CA VAL A 182 -14.23 9.94 -13.78
C VAL A 182 -15.17 10.71 -12.87
#